data_AF-A0A2N7JVF4-F1
#
_entry.id   AF-A0A2N7JVF4-F1
#
_cell.length_a   1.000
_cell.length_b   1.000
_cell.length_c   1.000
_cell.angle_alpha   90.00
_cell.angle_beta   90.00
_cell.angle_gamma   90.00
#
_symmetry.space_group_name_H-M   'P 1'
#
loop_
_entity.id
_entity.type
_entity.pdbx_description
1 polymer ?
#
loop_
_entity_poly.entity_id
_entity_poly.type
_entity_poly.pdbx_seq_one_letter_code
_entity_poly.pdbx_strand_id
1 'polypeptide(L)'
;MKTLLLFFSILFIAPYALSAGFDRQEVEHFNQMCVDGSDNHQRRIFDALSNSEYIDWSSIELVDTESRVNYTDTTVEIKQTDRVTCDLIVEYKYHHADIVLSSTYQVSLKDKQTISNVAVTQQAVTDFIVRVMVN
;
A
#
# COMPACT_ATOMS: atom_id res chain seq x y z
N MET A 1 -39.30 32.70 -15.29
CA MET A 1 -39.21 31.22 -15.45
C MET A 1 -37.73 30.90 -15.65
N LYS A 2 -37.07 30.33 -14.62
CA LYS A 2 -36.55 28.94 -14.58
C LYS A 2 -35.49 28.70 -15.70
N THR A 3 -34.23 28.35 -15.45
CA THR A 3 -33.71 27.48 -14.37
C THR A 3 -32.19 27.67 -14.28
N LEU A 4 -31.70 27.94 -13.07
CA LEU A 4 -30.28 27.86 -12.69
C LEU A 4 -29.91 26.37 -12.65
N LEU A 5 -29.08 25.89 -13.56
CA LEU A 5 -28.46 24.57 -13.44
C LEU A 5 -27.14 24.74 -12.66
N LEU A 6 -27.30 24.82 -11.34
CA LEU A 6 -26.25 24.47 -10.39
C LEU A 6 -25.92 22.99 -10.61
N PHE A 7 -24.85 22.73 -11.35
CA PHE A 7 -24.19 21.44 -11.28
C PHE A 7 -23.67 21.32 -9.84
N PHE A 8 -24.36 20.47 -9.08
CA PHE A 8 -23.95 19.99 -7.77
C PHE A 8 -22.54 19.45 -7.89
N SER A 9 -21.57 20.26 -7.47
CA SER A 9 -20.28 19.82 -6.95
C SER A 9 -20.60 18.95 -5.74
N ILE A 10 -20.86 17.67 -5.99
CA ILE A 10 -20.72 16.64 -4.97
C ILE A 10 -19.22 16.57 -4.74
N LEU A 11 -18.74 17.43 -3.82
CA LEU A 11 -17.55 17.11 -3.08
C LEU A 11 -17.77 15.69 -2.54
N PHE A 12 -17.10 14.72 -3.16
CA PHE A 12 -16.72 13.50 -2.49
C PHE A 12 -15.74 13.90 -1.39
N ILE A 13 -16.27 14.49 -0.32
CA ILE A 13 -15.58 14.49 0.96
C ILE A 13 -15.71 13.04 1.41
N ALA A 14 -14.75 12.21 1.01
CA ALA A 14 -14.56 10.94 1.65
C ALA A 14 -14.60 11.19 3.16
N PRO A 15 -15.31 10.38 3.96
CA PRO A 15 -15.28 10.54 5.40
C PRO A 15 -13.86 10.23 5.84
N TYR A 16 -13.02 11.27 5.93
CA TYR A 16 -11.74 11.21 6.60
C TYR A 16 -12.10 10.86 8.04
N ALA A 17 -12.02 9.57 8.35
CA ALA A 17 -11.91 9.14 9.72
C ALA A 17 -10.80 10.01 10.32
N LEU A 18 -11.16 10.81 11.33
CA LEU A 18 -10.22 11.43 12.25
C LEU A 18 -9.43 10.28 12.89
N SER A 19 -8.41 9.81 12.18
CA SER A 19 -7.62 8.66 12.53
C SER A 19 -6.68 9.07 13.65
N ALA A 20 -6.99 8.63 14.86
CA ALA A 20 -6.02 8.36 15.91
C ALA A 20 -5.05 9.50 16.33
N GLY A 21 -5.50 10.75 16.26
CA GLY A 21 -4.83 11.88 16.93
C GLY A 21 -3.78 12.62 16.12
N PHE A 22 -3.66 12.35 14.82
CA PHE A 22 -2.85 13.14 13.89
C PHE A 22 -3.69 14.22 13.22
N ASP A 23 -3.08 15.37 12.93
CA ASP A 23 -3.73 16.42 12.16
C ASP A 23 -3.67 16.14 10.63
N ARG A 24 -4.40 16.95 9.85
CA ARG A 24 -4.48 16.76 8.40
C ARG A 24 -3.12 16.84 7.70
N GLN A 25 -2.25 17.76 8.12
CA GLN A 25 -0.94 17.94 7.49
C GLN A 25 -0.03 16.77 7.80
N GLU A 26 -0.08 16.24 9.03
CA GLU A 26 0.65 15.03 9.42
C GLU A 26 0.20 13.83 8.60
N VAL A 27 -1.11 13.65 8.43
CA VAL A 27 -1.67 12.55 7.62
C VAL A 27 -1.26 12.65 6.15
N GLU A 28 -1.35 13.83 5.56
CA GLU A 28 -0.89 14.05 4.17
C GLU A 28 0.60 13.78 4.03
N HIS A 29 1.41 14.21 5.01
CA HIS A 29 2.83 13.96 5.02
C HIS A 29 3.17 12.46 5.13
N PHE A 30 2.53 11.72 6.04
CA PHE A 30 2.76 10.29 6.22
C PHE A 30 2.31 9.48 5.01
N ASN A 31 1.19 9.84 4.38
CA ASN A 31 0.79 9.20 3.14
C ASN A 31 1.81 9.44 2.03
N GLN A 32 2.35 10.65 1.89
CA GLN A 32 3.42 10.90 0.92
C GLN A 32 4.66 10.07 1.23
N MET A 33 5.04 9.92 2.49
CA MET A 33 6.16 9.05 2.89
C MET A 33 5.92 7.58 2.52
N CYS A 34 4.69 7.08 2.69
CA CYS A 34 4.32 5.75 2.23
C CYS A 34 4.35 5.66 0.70
N VAL A 35 3.89 6.67 -0.04
CA VAL A 35 3.99 6.64 -1.50
C VAL A 35 5.47 6.62 -1.95
N ASP A 36 6.32 7.47 -1.38
CA ASP A 36 7.75 7.54 -1.72
C ASP A 36 8.50 6.26 -1.31
N GLY A 37 8.10 5.65 -0.19
CA GLY A 37 8.75 4.47 0.37
C GLY A 37 8.37 3.16 -0.32
N SER A 38 7.24 3.13 -1.04
CA SER A 38 6.66 1.91 -1.61
C SER A 38 7.55 1.28 -2.66
N ASP A 39 8.17 2.06 -3.54
CA ASP A 39 9.06 1.60 -4.61
C ASP A 39 10.19 0.70 -4.06
N ASN A 40 10.79 1.11 -2.94
CA ASN A 40 11.87 0.36 -2.31
C ASN A 40 11.38 -0.96 -1.71
N HIS A 41 10.17 -0.98 -1.15
CA HIS A 41 9.59 -2.20 -0.59
C HIS A 41 9.14 -3.16 -1.69
N GLN A 42 8.47 -2.64 -2.73
CA GLN A 42 8.02 -3.40 -3.88
C GLN A 42 9.19 -4.09 -4.59
N ARG A 43 10.34 -3.41 -4.75
CA ARG A 43 11.55 -4.04 -5.30
C ARG A 43 12.00 -5.27 -4.51
N ARG A 44 11.98 -5.21 -3.18
CA ARG A 44 12.37 -6.36 -2.34
C ARG A 44 11.41 -7.54 -2.49
N ILE A 45 10.11 -7.24 -2.60
CA ILE A 45 9.09 -8.26 -2.86
C ILE A 45 9.29 -8.87 -4.24
N PHE A 46 9.51 -8.03 -5.26
CA PHE A 46 9.75 -8.49 -6.62
C PHE A 46 11.03 -9.33 -6.72
N ASP A 47 12.13 -8.93 -6.07
CA ASP A 47 13.36 -9.72 -6.01
C ASP A 47 13.08 -11.11 -5.44
N ALA A 48 12.26 -11.20 -4.39
CA ALA A 48 11.86 -12.48 -3.79
C ALA A 48 10.94 -13.31 -4.70
N LEU A 49 10.07 -12.68 -5.49
CA LEU A 49 9.17 -13.37 -6.42
C LEU A 49 9.85 -13.78 -7.74
N SER A 50 10.84 -13.00 -8.20
CA SER A 50 11.38 -13.03 -9.57
C SER A 50 11.88 -14.41 -10.02
N ASN A 51 12.30 -15.25 -9.08
CA ASN A 51 12.80 -16.60 -9.33
C ASN A 51 11.77 -17.71 -9.08
N SER A 52 10.51 -17.36 -8.80
CA SER A 52 9.44 -18.34 -8.56
C SER A 52 9.10 -19.09 -9.85
N GLU A 53 9.16 -20.43 -9.79
CA GLU A 53 8.70 -21.31 -10.88
C GLU A 53 7.18 -21.36 -11.01
N TYR A 54 6.45 -20.87 -10.00
CA TYR A 54 4.99 -20.89 -9.95
C TYR A 54 4.34 -19.71 -10.67
N ILE A 55 5.12 -18.69 -11.04
CA ILE A 55 4.61 -17.46 -11.64
C ILE A 55 5.03 -17.40 -13.11
N ASP A 56 4.06 -17.50 -14.01
CA ASP A 56 4.27 -17.13 -15.41
C ASP A 56 4.21 -15.60 -15.55
N TRP A 57 5.38 -14.97 -15.48
CA TRP A 57 5.53 -13.52 -15.62
C TRP A 57 5.03 -12.97 -16.97
N SER A 58 4.84 -13.80 -18.00
CA SER A 58 4.26 -13.34 -19.26
C SER A 58 2.74 -13.17 -19.20
N SER A 59 2.09 -13.76 -18.19
CA SER A 59 0.65 -13.76 -17.99
C SER A 59 0.18 -12.78 -16.91
N ILE A 60 1.10 -12.03 -16.29
CA ILE A 60 0.79 -11.04 -15.26
C ILE A 60 0.65 -9.64 -15.86
N GLU A 61 -0.39 -8.92 -15.46
CA GLU A 61 -0.63 -7.52 -15.82
C GLU A 61 -0.84 -6.70 -14.55
N LEU A 62 -0.09 -5.61 -14.40
CA LEU A 62 -0.29 -4.67 -13.29
C LEU A 62 -1.57 -3.86 -13.53
N VAL A 63 -2.49 -3.90 -12.57
CA VAL A 63 -3.73 -3.11 -12.59
C VAL A 63 -3.54 -1.81 -11.83
N ASP A 64 -3.14 -1.89 -10.56
CA ASP A 64 -2.97 -0.72 -9.70
C ASP A 64 -1.92 -0.97 -8.60
N THR A 65 -1.43 0.11 -8.00
CA THR A 65 -0.57 0.09 -6.83
C THR A 65 -1.00 1.19 -5.87
N GLU A 66 -1.42 0.79 -4.67
CA GLU A 66 -1.76 1.71 -3.59
C GLU A 66 -0.77 1.54 -2.44
N SER A 67 -0.25 2.66 -1.94
CA SER A 67 0.53 2.70 -0.70
C SER A 67 -0.03 3.80 0.19
N ARG A 68 -0.37 3.44 1.42
CA ARG A 68 -1.03 4.35 2.38
C ARG A 68 -0.56 4.08 3.80
N VAL A 69 -0.75 5.05 4.67
CA VAL A 69 -0.44 4.88 6.09
C VAL A 69 -1.39 3.86 6.74
N ASN A 70 -0.82 2.95 7.51
CA ASN A 70 -1.53 2.08 8.43
C ASN A 70 -1.70 2.85 9.75
N TYR A 71 -2.85 3.48 9.94
CA TYR A 71 -3.08 4.33 11.10
C TYR A 71 -3.03 3.58 12.43
N THR A 72 -3.52 2.34 12.45
CA THR A 72 -3.54 1.51 13.66
C THR A 72 -2.13 1.32 14.19
N ASP A 73 -1.22 0.86 13.33
CA ASP A 73 0.14 0.51 13.74
C ASP A 73 1.02 1.75 13.87
N THR A 74 0.82 2.77 13.03
CA THR A 74 1.59 4.03 13.07
C THR A 74 1.44 4.76 14.41
N THR A 75 0.24 4.74 15.01
CA THR A 75 0.00 5.46 16.27
C THR A 75 0.76 4.87 17.46
N VAL A 76 1.07 3.58 17.39
CA VAL A 76 1.90 2.88 18.37
C VAL A 76 3.37 3.12 18.06
N GLU A 77 3.75 3.01 16.78
CA GLU A 77 5.15 3.04 16.37
C GLU A 77 5.80 4.42 16.44
N ILE A 78 5.08 5.50 16.10
CA ILE A 78 5.63 6.85 16.25
C ILE A 78 6.03 7.13 17.71
N LYS A 79 5.32 6.57 18.69
CA LYS A 79 5.63 6.76 20.12
C LYS A 79 6.84 5.95 20.59
N GLN A 80 7.24 4.91 19.86
CA GLN A 80 8.25 3.96 20.30
C GLN A 80 9.53 4.06 19.47
N THR A 81 9.41 4.33 18.17
CA THR A 81 10.48 4.11 17.20
C THR A 81 10.63 5.22 16.15
N ASP A 82 9.83 6.29 16.19
CA ASP A 82 9.81 7.37 15.18
C ASP A 82 9.62 6.84 13.75
N ARG A 83 8.66 5.94 13.55
CA ARG A 83 8.37 5.30 12.25
C ARG A 83 6.91 5.40 11.87
N VAL A 84 6.68 5.57 10.57
CA VAL A 84 5.37 5.43 9.94
C VAL A 84 5.24 3.99 9.45
N THR A 85 4.15 3.32 9.79
CA THR A 85 3.82 2.00 9.22
C THR A 85 2.92 2.22 8.02
N CYS A 86 3.24 1.57 6.91
CA CYS A 86 2.57 1.73 5.63
C CYS A 86 2.05 0.37 5.14
N ASP A 87 0.84 0.37 4.61
CA ASP A 87 0.29 -0.75 3.85
C ASP A 87 0.65 -0.56 2.37
N LEU A 88 1.08 -1.63 1.72
CA LEU A 88 1.27 -1.74 0.27
C LEU A 88 0.27 -2.74 -0.28
N ILE A 89 -0.53 -2.33 -1.26
CA ILE A 89 -1.46 -3.18 -1.99
C ILE A 89 -1.12 -3.05 -3.47
N VAL A 90 -0.83 -4.17 -4.12
CA VAL A 90 -0.57 -4.23 -5.56
C VAL A 90 -1.55 -5.18 -6.19
N GLU A 91 -2.35 -4.66 -7.12
CA GLU A 91 -3.37 -5.41 -7.82
C GLU A 91 -2.85 -5.85 -9.18
N TYR A 92 -2.99 -7.14 -9.47
CA TYR A 92 -2.61 -7.71 -10.75
C TYR A 92 -3.78 -8.50 -11.35
N LYS A 93 -3.79 -8.58 -12.67
CA LYS A 93 -4.47 -9.67 -13.38
C LYS A 93 -3.47 -10.78 -13.67
N TYR A 94 -3.89 -12.00 -13.42
CA TYR A 94 -3.17 -13.20 -13.82
C TYR A 94 -4.11 -14.11 -14.59
N HIS A 95 -3.84 -14.29 -15.88
CA HIS A 95 -4.80 -14.84 -16.84
C HIS A 95 -6.14 -14.08 -16.84
N HIS A 96 -7.17 -14.64 -16.19
CA HIS A 96 -8.53 -14.08 -16.13
C HIS A 96 -8.98 -13.78 -14.70
N ALA A 97 -8.06 -13.89 -13.73
CA ALA A 97 -8.35 -13.70 -12.31
C ALA A 97 -7.61 -12.48 -11.77
N ASP A 98 -8.29 -11.72 -10.92
CA ASP A 98 -7.67 -10.67 -10.12
C ASP A 98 -6.93 -11.31 -8.93
N ILE A 99 -5.65 -10.97 -8.78
CA ILE A 99 -4.81 -11.39 -7.67
C ILE A 99 -4.20 -10.16 -7.00
N VAL A 100 -4.14 -10.20 -5.68
CA VAL A 100 -3.67 -9.06 -4.88
C VAL A 100 -2.44 -9.48 -4.10
N LEU A 101 -1.41 -8.64 -4.17
CA LEU A 101 -0.28 -8.68 -3.26
C LEU A 101 -0.51 -7.64 -2.17
N SER A 102 -0.49 -8.06 -0.91
CA SER A 102 -0.60 -7.15 0.23
C SER A 102 0.56 -7.36 1.19
N SER A 103 1.18 -6.28 1.62
CA SER A 103 2.30 -6.30 2.56
C SER A 103 2.32 -5.04 3.40
N THR A 104 3.06 -5.07 4.51
CA THR A 104 3.33 -3.88 5.31
C THR A 104 4.82 -3.63 5.45
N TYR A 105 5.17 -2.36 5.58
CA TYR A 105 6.55 -1.91 5.77
C TYR A 105 6.56 -0.63 6.58
N GLN A 106 7.75 -0.19 6.97
CA GLN A 106 7.92 1.02 7.77
C GLN A 106 8.78 2.04 7.03
N VAL A 107 8.57 3.32 7.32
CA VAL A 107 9.44 4.42 6.89
C VAL A 107 9.89 5.19 8.11
N SER A 108 11.20 5.38 8.25
CA SER A 108 11.78 6.17 9.34
C SER A 108 11.48 7.66 9.14
N LEU A 109 10.96 8.32 10.19
CA LEU A 109 10.70 9.77 10.17
C LEU A 109 11.98 10.60 10.06
N LYS A 110 13.10 10.07 10.55
CA LYS A 110 14.37 10.81 10.66
C LYS A 110 15.14 10.89 9.34
N ASP A 111 15.30 9.75 8.67
CA ASP A 111 16.15 9.62 7.48
C ASP A 111 15.38 9.15 6.23
N LYS A 112 14.06 8.94 6.36
CA LYS A 112 13.17 8.51 5.27
C LYS A 112 13.56 7.15 4.68
N GLN A 113 14.28 6.32 5.44
CA GLN A 113 14.63 4.99 5.01
C GLN A 113 13.41 4.05 5.04
N THR A 114 13.16 3.36 3.92
CA THR A 114 12.22 2.24 3.84
C THR A 114 12.78 1.01 4.56
N ILE A 115 12.01 0.47 5.49
CA ILE A 115 12.34 -0.70 6.31
C ILE A 115 11.32 -1.79 6.03
N SER A 116 11.76 -2.84 5.34
CA SER A 116 10.92 -4.00 5.04
C SER A 116 11.23 -5.13 6.01
N ASN A 117 10.23 -5.54 6.79
CA ASN A 117 10.38 -6.68 7.69
C ASN A 117 10.45 -7.98 6.87
N VAL A 118 11.50 -8.78 7.09
CA VAL A 118 11.74 -10.02 6.33
C VAL A 118 10.58 -11.01 6.47
N ALA A 119 10.07 -11.22 7.68
CA ALA A 119 8.98 -12.17 7.92
C ALA A 119 7.68 -11.72 7.24
N VAL A 120 7.34 -10.44 7.33
CA VAL A 120 6.16 -9.87 6.65
C VAL A 120 6.31 -9.97 5.13
N THR A 121 7.49 -9.65 4.60
CA THR A 121 7.78 -9.73 3.16
C THR A 121 7.67 -11.18 2.67
N GLN A 122 8.23 -12.14 3.40
CA GLN A 122 8.14 -13.56 3.06
C GLN A 122 6.71 -14.08 3.12
N GLN A 123 5.93 -13.65 4.09
CA GLN A 123 4.51 -14.00 4.19
C GLN A 123 3.74 -13.47 2.97
N ALA A 124 3.89 -12.18 2.63
CA ALA A 124 3.24 -11.58 1.48
C ALA A 124 3.60 -12.29 0.15
N VAL A 125 4.87 -12.65 -0.02
CA VAL A 125 5.36 -13.43 -1.18
C VAL A 125 4.70 -14.80 -1.23
N THR A 126 4.64 -15.50 -0.10
CA THR A 126 4.05 -16.85 -0.01
C THR A 126 2.57 -16.81 -0.33
N ASP A 127 1.83 -15.89 0.27
CA ASP A 127 0.39 -15.74 0.07
C ASP A 127 0.07 -15.40 -1.40
N PHE A 128 0.89 -14.54 -2.01
CA PHE A 128 0.75 -14.22 -3.43
C PHE A 128 0.99 -15.45 -4.33
N ILE A 129 2.05 -16.23 -4.08
CA ILE A 129 2.33 -17.47 -4.83
C ILE A 129 1.18 -18.48 -4.66
N VAL A 130 0.69 -18.69 -3.44
CA VAL A 130 -0.46 -19.57 -3.20
C VAL A 130 -1.67 -19.11 -4.00
N ARG A 131 -1.93 -17.80 -4.03
CA ARG A 131 -3.04 -17.25 -4.82
C ARG A 131 -2.86 -17.47 -6.32
N VAL A 132 -1.64 -17.37 -6.84
CA VAL A 132 -1.33 -17.70 -8.24
C VAL A 132 -1.57 -19.19 -8.52
N MET A 133 -1.17 -20.09 -7.61
CA MET A 133 -1.29 -21.53 -7.80
C MET A 133 -2.73 -22.07 -7.79
N VAL A 134 -3.64 -21.41 -7.07
CA VAL A 134 -5.03 -21.87 -6.92
C VAL A 134 -6.01 -21.22 -7.91
N ASN A 135 -5.56 -20.26 -8.71
CA ASN A 135 -6.33 -19.66 -9.82
C ASN A 135 -5.98 -20.34 -11.14
#